data_AF-A0A7X0ACF9-F1
#
_entry.id   AF-A0A7X0ACF9-F1
#
_cell.length_a   1.000
_cell.length_b   1.000
_cell.length_c   1.000
_cell.angle_alpha   90.00
_cell.angle_beta   90.00
_cell.angle_gamma   90.00
#
_symmetry.space_group_name_H-M   'P 1'
#
loop_
_entity.id
_entity.type
_entity.pdbx_description
1 polymer ?
#
loop_
_entity_poly.entity_id
_entity_poly.type
_entity_poly.pdbx_seq_one_letter_code
_entity_poly.pdbx_strand_id
1 'polypeptide(L)'
;MLAELDQLMQQYQRDGDQSALASGMHQLLRRVARRHDVHAAQQRGNAWRQTLARVPVDAGTLDQLMALEQVIYRAPVAFDQAAASAAVRQWLRLALKPAKWKRATSAPSNGGARS
;
A
#
# COMPACT_ATOMS: atom_id res chain seq x y z
N MET A 1 -3.94 -12.56 -3.60
CA MET A 1 -4.19 -11.11 -3.37
C MET A 1 -5.60 -10.84 -2.87
N LEU A 2 -6.66 -10.85 -3.70
CA LEU A 2 -8.02 -10.55 -3.21
C LEU A 2 -8.56 -11.64 -2.26
N ALA A 3 -8.49 -12.90 -2.64
CA ALA A 3 -8.86 -14.01 -1.75
C ALA A 3 -8.01 -14.06 -0.47
N GLU A 4 -6.74 -13.64 -0.54
CA GLU A 4 -5.83 -13.58 0.61
C GLU A 4 -6.24 -12.45 1.58
N LEU A 5 -6.75 -11.31 1.06
CA LEU A 5 -7.39 -10.27 1.88
C LEU A 5 -8.65 -10.81 2.58
N ASP A 6 -9.48 -11.60 1.88
CA ASP A 6 -10.67 -12.22 2.46
C ASP A 6 -10.29 -13.17 3.62
N GLN A 7 -9.23 -13.96 3.45
CA GLN A 7 -8.73 -14.84 4.52
C GLN A 7 -8.19 -14.06 5.73
N LEU A 8 -7.48 -12.95 5.51
CA LEU A 8 -7.02 -12.09 6.61
C LEU A 8 -8.20 -11.53 7.42
N MET A 9 -9.27 -11.11 6.76
CA MET A 9 -10.49 -10.62 7.43
C MET A 9 -11.17 -11.73 8.23
N GLN A 10 -11.25 -12.95 7.69
CA GLN A 10 -11.80 -14.11 8.41
C GLN A 10 -10.94 -14.50 9.62
N GLN A 11 -9.61 -14.44 9.50
CA GLN A 11 -8.71 -14.69 10.63
C GLN A 11 -8.91 -13.63 11.72
N TYR A 12 -8.99 -12.36 11.34
CA TYR A 12 -9.24 -11.27 12.27
C TYR A 12 -10.57 -11.43 13.02
N GLN A 13 -11.64 -11.88 12.34
CA GLN A 13 -12.92 -12.16 13.00
C GLN A 13 -12.82 -13.25 14.07
N ARG A 14 -11.87 -14.18 13.95
CA ARG A 14 -11.65 -15.25 14.94
C ARG A 14 -10.74 -14.81 16.08
N ASP A 15 -9.66 -14.11 15.76
CA ASP A 15 -8.59 -13.86 16.72
C ASP A 15 -8.64 -12.45 17.34
N GLY A 16 -9.33 -11.50 16.70
CA GLY A 16 -9.40 -10.10 17.12
C GLY A 16 -8.09 -9.32 16.98
N ASP A 17 -7.04 -9.92 16.41
CA ASP A 17 -5.71 -9.32 16.32
C ASP A 17 -5.62 -8.27 15.20
N GLN A 18 -5.75 -7.00 15.59
CA GLN A 18 -5.63 -5.86 14.69
C GLN A 18 -4.22 -5.68 14.13
N SER A 19 -3.18 -6.00 14.90
CA SER A 19 -1.78 -5.85 14.46
C SER A 19 -1.44 -6.87 13.38
N ALA A 20 -1.89 -8.13 13.56
CA ALA A 20 -1.77 -9.17 12.56
C ALA A 20 -2.53 -8.81 11.27
N LEU A 21 -3.75 -8.27 11.39
CA LEU A 21 -4.54 -7.81 10.24
C LEU A 21 -3.81 -6.70 9.47
N ALA A 22 -3.37 -5.65 10.16
CA ALA A 22 -2.67 -4.53 9.55
C ALA A 22 -1.37 -4.98 8.86
N SER A 23 -0.60 -5.84 9.53
CA SER A 23 0.63 -6.42 8.99
C SER A 23 0.37 -7.24 7.73
N GLY A 24 -0.65 -8.10 7.73
CA GLY A 24 -1.04 -8.90 6.56
C GLY A 24 -1.49 -8.03 5.38
N MET A 25 -2.34 -7.03 5.63
CA MET A 25 -2.76 -6.06 4.61
C MET A 25 -1.57 -5.30 4.02
N HIS A 26 -0.65 -4.81 4.86
CA HIS A 26 0.53 -4.10 4.39
C HIS A 26 1.46 -5.00 3.57
N GLN A 27 1.65 -6.26 3.97
CA GLN A 27 2.43 -7.24 3.19
C GLN A 27 1.82 -7.51 1.81
N LEU A 28 0.49 -7.59 1.69
CA LEU A 28 -0.19 -7.72 0.40
C LEU A 28 0.11 -6.54 -0.53
N LEU A 29 -0.02 -5.32 -0.02
CA LEU A 29 0.28 -4.10 -0.78
C LEU A 29 1.72 -4.11 -1.28
N ARG A 30 2.68 -4.42 -0.38
CA ARG A 30 4.11 -4.50 -0.71
C ARG A 30 4.39 -5.53 -1.80
N ARG A 31 3.78 -6.71 -1.70
CA ARG A 31 4.00 -7.79 -2.66
C ARG A 31 3.53 -7.41 -4.06
N VAL A 32 2.41 -6.72 -4.19
CA VAL A 32 1.93 -6.22 -5.48
C VAL A 32 2.78 -5.06 -5.97
N ALA A 33 3.11 -4.09 -5.12
CA ALA A 33 3.93 -2.96 -5.50
C ALA A 33 5.34 -3.36 -5.98
N ARG A 34 5.95 -4.37 -5.34
CA ARG A 34 7.26 -4.93 -5.74
C ARG A 34 7.30 -5.46 -7.18
N ARG A 35 6.15 -5.84 -7.76
CA ARG A 35 6.07 -6.27 -9.16
C ARG A 35 6.27 -5.11 -10.15
N HIS A 36 6.14 -3.87 -9.68
CA HIS A 36 6.23 -2.65 -10.49
C HIS A 36 7.36 -1.70 -10.04
N ASP A 37 7.85 -1.87 -8.82
CA ASP A 37 8.97 -1.12 -8.25
C ASP A 37 9.71 -2.01 -7.24
N VAL A 38 10.92 -2.45 -7.59
CA VAL A 38 11.74 -3.33 -6.74
C VAL A 38 12.08 -2.70 -5.38
N HIS A 39 12.11 -1.36 -5.28
CA HIS A 39 12.39 -0.64 -4.05
C HIS A 39 11.15 -0.49 -3.15
N ALA A 40 9.96 -0.82 -3.64
CA ALA A 40 8.73 -0.84 -2.87
C ALA A 40 8.79 -1.76 -1.65
N ALA A 41 9.80 -2.63 -1.56
CA ALA A 41 10.13 -3.43 -0.39
C ALA A 41 10.51 -2.62 0.87
N GLN A 42 11.27 -1.55 0.67
CA GLN A 42 12.05 -0.88 1.72
C GLN A 42 11.56 0.56 1.97
N GLN A 43 10.79 1.13 1.04
CA GLN A 43 10.21 2.46 1.17
C GLN A 43 9.39 2.59 2.46
N ARG A 44 9.34 3.76 3.09
CA ARG A 44 8.43 4.04 4.20
C ARG A 44 7.92 5.47 4.10
N GLY A 45 6.84 5.78 4.80
CA GLY A 45 6.29 7.13 4.89
C GLY A 45 6.04 7.72 3.49
N ASN A 46 6.63 8.88 3.21
CA ASN A 46 6.36 9.59 1.96
C ASN A 46 6.75 8.80 0.69
N ALA A 47 7.87 8.06 0.71
CA ALA A 47 8.28 7.26 -0.44
C ALA A 47 7.26 6.13 -0.72
N TRP A 48 6.71 5.54 0.35
CA TRP A 48 5.68 4.53 0.23
C TRP A 48 4.34 5.12 -0.25
N ARG A 49 3.95 6.30 0.27
CA ARG A 49 2.78 7.06 -0.20
C ARG A 49 2.84 7.32 -1.71
N GLN A 50 4.00 7.76 -2.21
CA GLN A 50 4.21 8.03 -3.64
C GLN A 50 4.04 6.77 -4.49
N THR A 51 4.58 5.63 -4.04
CA THR A 51 4.41 4.35 -4.74
C THR A 51 2.96 3.92 -4.81
N LEU A 52 2.20 4.02 -3.72
CA LEU A 52 0.77 3.70 -3.72
C LEU A 52 -0.03 4.64 -4.65
N ALA A 53 0.33 5.93 -4.69
CA ALA A 53 -0.30 6.95 -5.52
C ALA A 53 -0.04 6.78 -7.04
N ARG A 54 0.85 5.86 -7.44
CA ARG A 54 1.01 5.47 -8.85
C ARG A 54 -0.22 4.77 -9.39
N VAL A 55 -1.06 4.19 -8.52
CA VAL A 55 -2.37 3.63 -8.87
C VAL A 55 -3.43 4.71 -8.66
N PRO A 56 -4.36 4.93 -9.61
CA PRO A 56 -5.35 6.01 -9.53
C PRO A 56 -6.43 5.68 -8.51
N VAL A 57 -6.19 6.04 -7.26
CA VAL A 57 -7.16 6.02 -6.16
C VAL A 57 -7.38 7.44 -5.64
N ASP A 58 -8.51 7.68 -5.00
CA ASP A 58 -8.80 8.95 -4.34
C ASP A 58 -7.93 9.15 -3.07
N ALA A 59 -7.90 10.38 -2.57
CA ALA A 59 -7.09 10.74 -1.41
C ALA A 59 -7.49 10.00 -0.13
N GLY A 60 -8.80 9.77 0.08
CA GLY A 60 -9.30 9.05 1.26
C GLY A 60 -8.83 7.60 1.27
N THR A 61 -8.90 6.91 0.12
CA THR A 61 -8.31 5.58 -0.05
C THR A 61 -6.82 5.59 0.29
N LEU A 62 -6.06 6.57 -0.21
CA LEU A 62 -4.62 6.65 0.05
C LEU A 62 -4.31 6.87 1.55
N ASP A 63 -5.07 7.72 2.23
CA ASP A 63 -4.88 7.99 3.65
C ASP A 63 -5.20 6.74 4.51
N GLN A 64 -6.22 5.96 4.16
CA GLN A 64 -6.50 4.68 4.82
C GLN A 64 -5.35 3.66 4.64
N LEU A 65 -4.74 3.60 3.45
CA LEU A 65 -3.58 2.74 3.23
C LEU A 65 -2.35 3.20 4.04
N MET A 66 -2.21 4.51 4.26
CA MET A 66 -1.14 5.08 5.10
C MET A 66 -1.39 4.87 6.60
N ALA A 67 -2.65 4.80 7.04
CA ALA A 67 -2.97 4.47 8.43
C ALA A 67 -2.45 3.07 8.81
N LEU A 68 -2.49 2.09 7.89
CA LEU A 68 -1.93 0.75 8.10
C LEU A 68 -0.42 0.76 8.42
N GLU A 69 0.34 1.63 7.76
CA GLU A 69 1.78 1.78 8.02
C GLU A 69 2.04 2.33 9.43
N GLN A 70 1.19 3.22 9.92
CA GLN A 70 1.33 3.83 11.25
C GLN A 70 1.07 2.83 12.38
N VAL A 71 0.10 1.93 12.20
CA VAL A 71 -0.19 0.84 13.16
C VAL A 71 1.03 -0.06 13.36
N ILE A 72 1.79 -0.32 12.29
CA ILE A 72 2.96 -1.20 12.32
C ILE A 72 4.18 -0.53 12.97
N TYR A 73 4.39 0.78 12.76
CA TYR A 73 5.67 1.43 13.08
C TYR A 73 5.62 2.48 14.20
N ARG A 74 4.45 2.94 14.65
CA ARG A 74 4.35 4.03 15.64
C ARG A 74 3.79 3.58 16.97
N ALA A 75 2.57 3.05 16.96
CA ALA A 75 1.88 2.54 18.13
C ALA A 75 0.67 1.72 17.66
N PRO A 76 0.26 0.68 18.40
CA PRO A 76 -0.97 -0.05 18.13
C PRO A 76 -2.18 0.83 18.44
N VAL A 77 -2.53 1.70 17.49
CA VAL A 77 -3.76 2.51 17.50
C VAL A 77 -4.84 1.69 16.80
N ALA A 78 -6.04 1.69 17.36
CA ALA A 78 -7.19 1.08 16.67
C ALA A 78 -7.42 1.77 15.33
N PHE A 79 -7.75 0.99 14.30
CA PHE A 79 -8.10 1.50 12.97
C PHE A 79 -9.43 0.92 12.53
N ASP A 80 -10.11 1.62 11.62
CA ASP A 80 -11.35 1.11 11.02
C ASP A 80 -11.02 -0.03 10.05
N GLN A 81 -11.30 -1.27 10.46
CA GLN A 81 -10.97 -2.47 9.69
C GLN A 81 -11.81 -2.56 8.40
N ALA A 82 -13.05 -2.06 8.43
CA ALA A 82 -13.93 -2.05 7.27
C ALA A 82 -13.43 -1.04 6.23
N ALA A 83 -13.09 0.19 6.64
CA ALA A 83 -12.52 1.19 5.76
C ALA A 83 -11.16 0.75 5.20
N ALA A 84 -10.28 0.20 6.04
CA ALA A 84 -8.98 -0.30 5.61
C ALA A 84 -9.10 -1.45 4.60
N SER A 85 -9.96 -2.44 4.85
CA SER A 85 -10.17 -3.55 3.92
C SER A 85 -10.77 -3.10 2.59
N ALA A 86 -11.70 -2.14 2.59
CA ALA A 86 -12.27 -1.54 1.39
C ALA A 86 -11.20 -0.82 0.56
N ALA A 87 -10.36 -0.01 1.21
CA ALA A 87 -9.24 0.69 0.58
C ALA A 87 -8.22 -0.28 -0.03
N VAL A 88 -7.81 -1.31 0.71
CA VAL A 88 -6.88 -2.35 0.21
C VAL A 88 -7.50 -3.10 -0.96
N ARG A 89 -8.78 -3.47 -0.89
CA ARG A 89 -9.49 -4.14 -2.00
C ARG A 89 -9.54 -3.25 -3.26
N GLN A 90 -9.87 -1.97 -3.11
CA GLN A 90 -9.90 -1.02 -4.21
C GLN A 90 -8.53 -0.89 -4.86
N TRP A 91 -7.48 -0.68 -4.05
CA TRP A 91 -6.13 -0.54 -4.55
C TRP A 91 -5.65 -1.81 -5.25
N LEU A 92 -5.83 -3.01 -4.65
CA LEU A 92 -5.44 -4.28 -5.27
C LEU A 92 -6.14 -4.53 -6.61
N ARG A 93 -7.45 -4.25 -6.71
CA ARG A 93 -8.21 -4.41 -7.97
C ARG A 93 -7.62 -3.59 -9.13
N LEU A 94 -7.14 -2.39 -8.82
CA LEU A 94 -6.54 -1.49 -9.82
C LEU A 94 -5.07 -1.86 -10.07
N ALA A 95 -4.30 -2.10 -9.01
CA ALA A 95 -2.87 -2.38 -9.05
C ALA A 95 -2.54 -3.70 -9.77
N LEU A 96 -3.45 -4.68 -9.77
CA LEU A 96 -3.27 -5.93 -10.52
C LEU A 96 -3.33 -5.73 -12.05
N LYS A 97 -3.72 -4.55 -12.53
CA LYS A 97 -3.73 -4.19 -13.96
C LYS A 97 -2.51 -3.32 -14.27
N PRO A 98 -1.49 -3.82 -15.00
CA PRO A 98 -0.26 -3.04 -15.27
C PRO A 98 -0.53 -1.67 -15.91
N ALA A 99 -1.53 -1.58 -16.80
CA ALA A 99 -1.93 -0.33 -17.45
C ALA A 99 -2.46 0.75 -16.49
N LYS A 100 -2.84 0.40 -15.26
CA LYS A 100 -3.30 1.35 -14.23
C LYS A 100 -2.15 1.96 -13.44
N TRP A 101 -0.91 1.50 -13.62
CA TRP A 101 0.25 2.10 -12.96
C TRP A 101 0.76 3.29 -13.75
N LYS A 102 0.81 4.45 -13.10
CA LYS A 102 1.62 5.57 -13.59
C LYS A 102 3.10 5.17 -13.54
N ARG A 103 3.86 5.54 -14.57
CA ARG A 103 5.32 5.41 -14.55
C ARG A 103 5.87 6.23 -13.38
N ALA A 104 6.85 5.67 -12.68
CA ALA A 104 7.63 6.48 -11.77
C ALA A 104 8.32 7.53 -12.64
N THR A 105 8.06 8.82 -12.38
CA THR A 105 8.79 9.88 -13.04
C THR A 105 10.23 9.77 -12.57
N SER A 106 11.10 9.14 -13.36
CA SER A 106 12.53 9.37 -13.25
C SER A 106 12.72 10.87 -13.48
N ALA A 107 13.14 11.60 -12.44
CA ALA A 107 13.58 12.97 -12.63
C ALA A 107 14.60 12.97 -13.79
N PRO A 108 14.52 13.93 -14.74
CA PRO A 108 15.54 14.00 -15.78
C PRO A 108 16.88 14.26 -15.09
N SER A 109 17.79 13.30 -15.21
CA SER A 109 19.21 13.49 -14.95
C SER A 109 19.64 14.66 -15.83
N ASN A 110 19.80 15.84 -15.23
CA ASN A 110 20.23 17.02 -15.95
C ASN A 110 21.68 16.82 -16.36
N GLY A 111 21.88 16.34 -17.59
CA GLY A 111 23.16 16.37 -18.26
C GLY A 111 23.43 17.80 -18.71
N GLY A 112 24.55 18.37 -18.24
CA GLY A 112 25.22 19.48 -18.91
C GLY A 112 25.31 20.77 -18.10
N ALA A 113 26.51 21.04 -17.59
CA ALA A 113 27.26 22.22 -18.02
C ALA A 113 28.74 21.99 -17.69
N ARG A 114 29.52 21.65 -18.71
CA ARG A 114 30.94 22.00 -18.74
C ARG A 114 31.01 23.52 -18.90
N SER A 115 31.79 24.18 -18.07
CA SER A 115 32.40 25.48 -18.36
C SER A 115 33.85 25.39 -17.93
#